data_AF-A0A350LUU7-F1
#
_entry.id   AF-A0A350LUU7-F1
#
_cell.length_a   1.000
_cell.length_b   1.000
_cell.length_c   1.000
_cell.angle_alpha   90.00
_cell.angle_beta   90.00
_cell.angle_gamma   90.00
#
_symmetry.space_group_name_H-M   'P 1'
#
loop_
_entity.id
_entity.type
_entity.pdbx_description
1 polymer ?
#
loop_
_entity_poly.entity_id
_entity_poly.type
_entity_poly.pdbx_seq_one_letter_code
_entity_poly.pdbx_strand_id
1 'polypeptide(L)' 'MADLFDTAPGEEPPATAPRPLADRLRPRALSEVIGQAAILGPEGALGAMLAAGSLGSLVLWGPPGVG' A
#
# COMPACT_ATOMS: atom_id res chain seq x y z
N MET A 1 -26.41 14.48 1.02
CA MET A 1 -25.51 13.37 1.41
C MET A 1 -24.11 13.86 1.16
N ALA A 2 -23.23 13.86 2.15
CA ALA A 2 -21.82 14.16 1.94
C ALA A 2 -21.14 12.96 1.26
N ASP A 3 -20.34 13.19 0.22
CA ASP A 3 -19.55 12.15 -0.44
C ASP A 3 -18.39 11.74 0.47
N LEU A 4 -18.02 10.45 0.45
CA LEU A 4 -16.87 9.91 1.17
C LEU A 4 -15.55 10.55 0.70
N PHE A 5 -15.53 11.13 -0.51
CA PHE A 5 -14.35 11.75 -1.12
C PHE A 5 -14.38 13.28 -1.18
N ASP A 6 -15.35 13.95 -0.55
CA ASP A 6 -15.47 15.43 -0.53
C ASP A 6 -14.40 16.13 0.34
N THR A 7 -13.27 15.49 0.64
CA THR A 7 -12.18 16.10 1.41
C THR A 7 -11.37 17.02 0.50
N ALA A 8 -11.23 18.29 0.86
CA ALA A 8 -10.40 19.22 0.10
C ALA A 8 -8.94 18.73 0.08
N PRO A 9 -8.24 18.78 -1.06
CA PRO A 9 -6.85 18.34 -1.13
C PRO A 9 -5.98 19.18 -0.19
N GLY A 10 -5.40 18.55 0.84
CA GLY A 10 -4.54 19.19 1.84
C GLY A 10 -5.12 19.25 3.26
N GLU A 11 -6.37 18.83 3.47
CA GLU A 11 -6.96 18.74 4.80
C GLU A 11 -6.70 17.35 5.39
N GLU A 12 -5.65 17.21 6.21
CA GLU A 12 -5.46 15.98 6.98
C GLU A 12 -6.57 15.89 8.03
N PRO A 13 -7.40 14.83 8.01
CA PRO A 13 -8.41 14.66 9.04
C PRO A 13 -7.72 14.56 10.40
N PRO A 14 -8.33 15.10 11.47
CA PRO A 14 -7.76 15.02 12.81
C PRO A 14 -7.45 13.55 13.14
N ALA A 15 -6.37 13.28 13.87
CA ALA A 15 -5.93 11.91 14.18
C ALA A 15 -7.01 11.05 14.87
N THR A 16 -8.05 11.68 15.40
CA THR A 16 -9.22 11.08 16.05
C THR A 16 -10.40 10.81 15.11
N ALA A 17 -10.31 11.19 13.83
CA ALA A 17 -11.36 10.95 12.86
C ALA A 17 -11.53 9.44 12.60
N PRO A 18 -12.77 8.95 12.42
CA PRO A 18 -13.01 7.55 12.11
C PRO A 18 -12.40 7.19 10.76
N ARG A 19 -11.39 6.30 10.77
CA ARG A 19 -10.72 5.80 9.56
C ARG A 19 -11.49 4.62 8.96
N PRO A 20 -11.66 4.56 7.62
CA PRO A 20 -12.26 3.40 6.96
C PRO A 20 -11.51 2.10 7.27
N LEU A 21 -12.20 0.96 7.20
CA LEU A 21 -11.60 -0.35 7.50
C LEU A 21 -10.38 -0.64 6.62
N ALA A 22 -10.44 -0.29 5.33
CA ALA A 22 -9.33 -0.49 4.39
C ALA A 22 -8.05 0.24 4.82
N ASP A 23 -8.17 1.47 5.35
CA ASP A 23 -7.01 2.21 5.86
C ASP A 23 -6.49 1.62 7.19
N ARG A 24 -7.40 1.15 8.04
CA ARG A 24 -7.04 0.48 9.31
C ARG A 24 -6.31 -0.85 9.09
N LEU A 25 -6.65 -1.58 8.03
CA LEU A 25 -6.07 -2.88 7.69
C LEU A 25 -4.88 -2.78 6.73
N ARG A 26 -4.50 -1.56 6.30
CA ARG A 26 -3.37 -1.37 5.38
C ARG A 26 -2.09 -1.98 6.00
N PRO A 27 -1.39 -2.88 5.27
CA PRO A 27 -0.11 -3.43 5.69
C PRO A 27 0.89 -2.36 6.14
N ARG A 28 1.59 -2.61 7.24
CA ARG A 28 2.65 -1.75 7.80
C ARG A 28 4.03 -2.27 7.44
N ALA A 29 4.14 -3.54 7.07
CA ALA A 29 5.32 -4.18 6.53
C ALA A 29 5.00 -4.95 5.24
N LEU A 30 5.98 -5.07 4.34
CA LEU A 30 5.82 -5.81 3.09
C LEU A 30 5.47 -7.29 3.30
N SER A 31 5.94 -7.88 4.41
CA SER A 31 5.61 -9.27 4.79
C SER A 31 4.13 -9.48 5.11
N GLU A 32 3.38 -8.41 5.37
CA GLU A 32 1.95 -8.47 5.67
C GLU A 32 1.08 -8.37 4.39
N VAL A 33 1.69 -8.11 3.23
CA VAL A 33 0.97 -8.08 1.95
C VAL A 33 0.62 -9.50 1.52
N ILE A 34 -0.67 -9.72 1.27
CA ILE A 34 -1.21 -11.04 0.92
C ILE A 34 -1.37 -11.15 -0.60
N GLY A 35 -1.00 -12.29 -1.18
CA GLY A 35 -1.25 -12.60 -2.59
C GLY A 35 -0.18 -12.12 -3.58
N GLN A 36 0.86 -11.42 -3.11
CA GLN A 36 1.94 -10.89 -3.96
C GLN A 36 3.28 -11.61 -3.77
N ALA A 37 3.27 -12.87 -3.32
CA ALA A 37 4.48 -13.64 -2.99
C ALA A 37 5.45 -13.81 -4.17
N ALA A 38 4.95 -13.89 -5.40
CA ALA A 38 5.80 -13.98 -6.60
C ALA A 38 6.66 -12.72 -6.85
N ILE A 39 6.28 -11.58 -6.27
CA ILE A 39 6.98 -10.30 -6.44
C ILE A 39 7.70 -9.90 -5.15
N LEU A 40 7.03 -10.04 -4.00
CA LEU A 40 7.51 -9.60 -2.68
C LEU A 40 8.24 -10.67 -1.88
N GLY A 41 8.13 -11.95 -2.28
CA GLY A 41 8.83 -13.03 -1.61
C GLY A 41 10.35 -12.92 -1.76
N PRO A 42 11.14 -13.72 -1.01
CA PRO A 42 12.61 -13.67 -1.04
C PRO A 42 13.20 -13.83 -2.45
N GLU A 43 12.58 -14.70 -3.25
CA GLU A 43 12.96 -14.98 -4.64
C GLU A 43 12.21 -14.10 -5.65
N GLY A 44 11.27 -13.28 -5.19
CA GLY A 44 10.53 -12.35 -6.03
C GLY A 44 11.39 -11.17 -6.45
N ALA A 45 11.10 -10.59 -7.62
CA ALA A 45 11.93 -9.54 -8.20
C ALA A 45 12.13 -8.34 -7.25
N LEU A 46 11.07 -7.88 -6.58
CA LEU A 46 11.14 -6.77 -5.63
C LEU A 46 11.77 -7.20 -4.30
N GLY A 47 11.48 -8.41 -3.82
CA GLY A 47 12.12 -8.95 -2.62
C GLY A 47 13.64 -9.07 -2.75
N ALA A 48 14.13 -9.57 -3.87
CA ALA A 48 15.57 -9.66 -4.16
C ALA A 48 16.24 -8.29 -4.24
N MET A 49 15.61 -7.31 -4.89
CA MET A 49 16.11 -5.92 -4.97
C MET A 49 16.22 -5.27 -3.59
N LEU A 50 15.20 -5.46 -2.74
CA LEU A 50 15.19 -4.97 -1.36
C LEU A 50 16.28 -5.63 -0.52
N ALA A 51 16.46 -6.95 -0.63
CA ALA A 51 17.51 -7.68 0.07
C ALA A 51 18.92 -7.23 -0.36
N ALA A 52 19.10 -6.88 -1.63
CA ALA A 52 20.35 -6.34 -2.16
C ALA A 52 20.58 -4.86 -1.81
N GLY A 53 19.59 -4.17 -1.22
CA GLY A 53 19.66 -2.73 -0.92
C GLY A 53 19.74 -1.84 -2.17
N SER A 54 19.30 -2.36 -3.33
CA SER A 54 19.38 -1.66 -4.62
C SER A 54 18.01 -1.62 -5.27
N LEU A 55 17.35 -0.46 -5.17
CA LEU A 55 16.03 -0.21 -5.74
C LEU A 55 16.14 0.76 -6.92
N GLY A 56 15.62 0.35 -8.08
CA GLY A 56 15.44 1.21 -9.25
C GLY A 56 14.07 1.87 -9.29
N SER A 57 13.80 2.63 -10.36
CA SER A 57 12.46 3.12 -10.65
C SER A 57 11.51 1.96 -10.96
N LEU A 58 10.33 1.96 -10.35
CA LEU A 58 9.33 0.90 -10.48
C LEU A 58 7.98 1.49 -10.90
N VAL A 59 7.23 0.73 -11.69
CA VAL A 59 5.81 0.95 -11.95
C VAL A 59 5.05 -0.25 -11.42
N LEU A 60 4.17 -0.01 -10.44
CA LEU A 60 3.29 -1.04 -9.88
C LEU A 60 1.96 -0.98 -10.63
N TRP A 61 1.61 -2.05 -11.35
CA TRP A 61 0.40 -2.11 -12.18
C TRP A 61 -0.41 -3.37 -11.88
N GLY A 62 -1.72 -3.20 -11.72
CA GLY A 62 -2.67 -4.27 -11.47
C GLY A 62 -4.10 -3.73 -11.30
N PRO A 63 -5.09 -4.63 -11.13
CA PRO A 63 -6.47 -4.23 -10.90
C PRO A 63 -6.63 -3.51 -9.54
N PRO A 64 -7.76 -2.83 -9.29
CA PRO A 64 -7.99 -2.15 -8.01
C PRO A 64 -7.93 -3.13 -6.83
N GLY A 65 -7.20 -2.76 -5.77
CA GLY A 65 -7.14 -3.51 -4.51
C GLY A 65 -6.14 -4.66 -4.46
N VAL A 66 -5.14 -4.72 -5.35
CA VAL A 66 -4.10 -5.79 -5.35
C VAL A 66 -2.83 -5.48 -4.54
N GLY A 67 -2.80 -4.33 -3.88
CA GLY A 67 -1.70 -3.89 -3.01
C GLY A 67 -2.21 -2.88 -2.00
#